data_AF-A0A941P4S8-F1
#
_entry.id   AF-A0A941P4S8-F1
#
_cell.length_a   1.000
_cell.length_b   1.000
_cell.length_c   1.000
_cell.angle_alpha   90.00
_cell.angle_beta   90.00
_cell.angle_gamma   90.00
#
_symmetry.space_group_name_H-M   'P 1'
#
loop_
_entity.id
_entity.type
_entity.pdbx_description
1 polymer ?
#
loop_
_entity_poly.entity_id
_entity_poly.type
_entity_poly.pdbx_seq_one_letter_code
_entity_poly.pdbx_strand_id
1 'polypeptide(L)'
;MNDNDTGTAPIEIDKVRASKAGHAFHEAWAARTALELLPPSTDLTAITLEGFDEQDEQSLGTGAVEIADLVRYHGATDVARAHRVTVVQFKYSIASADTAVRAADLASTLTKFAAADAELRATHGDDHVLAVVRYEFATNRPIHENLGKAIAAVVAGTQEAGDVARQAGQIADALKDYPHPFADLLRRLELVGSKGSLTEAERAISTTLAAWSEPGDPDAEKRLLKLRNLIRIKAGPGSETDKRVDRVAVLAELEVEHEDRLYPTPDAFPEVEVVIQRDVLGDIATLARETGLPLVVHAAGGMGKTVLMQGLADRLRADGPVVLFDGFGAGRWRDPADGRHLPERTLVHLANLMAGQGLCDILLPVADVTGLLRAFRRRLAQSVETARRTRSDACVSLVLDAIDHAGLAARDTATSSFAHLLMRSISVDPIDGVRIVASCRTERLALATGDASHRPFTVPLFTDAEVRSLIERRVPNASADEIAALQTRSGRNPRCLDNLITTGRPFDPVSFPDTPGEPQDLLDLLLRKRLTEARETARARGASDPGIDLLLTGIALLAPPVPIEELAAAHGLIAEQVESFAADLAPLLERTPHGLMFRDEPTETLIRSSYGASQAGRDRVIAALQER
;
A
#
# COMPACT_ATOMS: atom_id res chain seq x y z
N MET A 1 -45.96 56.65 -5.72
CA MET A 1 -45.47 55.30 -5.38
C MET A 1 -44.78 54.77 -6.61
N ASN A 2 -43.47 55.00 -6.68
CA ASN A 2 -42.60 54.46 -7.72
C ASN A 2 -41.93 53.24 -7.09
N ASP A 3 -42.26 52.05 -7.58
CA ASP A 3 -41.51 50.84 -7.23
C ASP A 3 -40.23 50.79 -8.05
N ASN A 4 -39.12 50.71 -7.32
CA ASN A 4 -37.77 50.66 -7.82
C ASN A 4 -37.51 49.33 -8.54
N ASP A 5 -37.33 49.46 -9.84
CA ASP A 5 -36.59 48.53 -10.70
C ASP A 5 -35.14 48.43 -10.18
N THR A 6 -34.85 47.41 -9.38
CA THR A 6 -33.49 47.06 -9.00
C THR A 6 -32.89 46.17 -10.09
N GLY A 7 -32.61 46.80 -11.22
CA GLY A 7 -31.73 46.24 -12.23
C GLY A 7 -30.36 45.99 -11.59
N THR A 8 -30.05 44.73 -11.31
CA THR A 8 -28.66 44.29 -11.14
C THR A 8 -27.91 44.68 -12.40
N ALA A 9 -27.12 45.76 -12.32
CA ALA A 9 -26.26 46.18 -13.40
C ALA A 9 -25.40 44.98 -13.82
N PRO A 10 -25.31 44.66 -15.12
CA PRO A 10 -24.46 43.58 -15.60
C PRO A 10 -23.04 43.89 -15.17
N ILE A 11 -22.42 42.98 -14.40
CA ILE A 11 -21.02 43.08 -14.03
C ILE A 11 -20.25 43.20 -15.34
N GLU A 12 -19.61 44.34 -15.58
CA GLU A 12 -18.81 44.56 -16.78
C GLU A 12 -17.55 43.70 -16.65
N ILE A 13 -17.56 42.54 -17.30
CA ILE A 13 -16.49 41.56 -17.18
C ILE A 13 -15.30 42.03 -18.00
N ASP A 14 -14.27 42.49 -17.29
CA ASP A 14 -12.94 42.72 -17.84
C ASP A 14 -12.41 41.41 -18.46
N LYS A 15 -12.30 41.38 -19.78
CA LYS A 15 -11.88 40.21 -20.57
C LYS A 15 -10.52 39.67 -20.13
N VAL A 16 -9.61 40.55 -19.69
CA VAL A 16 -8.29 40.14 -19.20
C VAL A 16 -8.40 39.42 -17.86
N ARG A 17 -9.22 39.94 -16.94
CA ARG A 17 -9.46 39.29 -15.63
C ARG A 17 -10.21 37.97 -15.79
N ALA A 18 -11.19 37.91 -16.70
CA ALA A 18 -11.92 36.68 -17.00
C ALA A 18 -11.02 35.59 -17.59
N SER A 19 -10.12 35.97 -18.50
CA SER A 19 -9.11 35.05 -19.05
C SER A 19 -8.18 34.53 -17.96
N LYS A 20 -7.66 35.39 -17.09
CA LYS A 20 -6.82 34.98 -15.94
C LYS A 20 -7.55 34.02 -14.99
N ALA A 21 -8.83 34.27 -14.71
CA ALA A 21 -9.64 33.39 -13.87
C ALA A 21 -9.87 32.01 -14.54
N GLY A 22 -9.96 31.97 -15.88
CA GLY A 22 -10.01 30.73 -16.64
C GLY A 22 -8.74 29.90 -16.51
N HIS A 23 -7.56 30.51 -16.70
CA HIS A 23 -6.28 29.80 -16.52
C HIS A 23 -6.12 29.28 -15.09
N ALA A 24 -6.43 30.10 -14.08
CA ALA A 24 -6.40 29.66 -12.69
C ALA A 24 -7.37 28.48 -12.41
N PHE A 25 -8.50 28.42 -13.12
CA PHE A 25 -9.43 27.28 -13.03
C PHE A 25 -8.83 26.02 -13.63
N HIS A 26 -8.14 26.12 -14.75
CA HIS A 26 -7.46 24.99 -15.39
C HIS A 26 -6.34 24.47 -14.48
N GLU A 27 -5.51 25.36 -13.93
CA GLU A 27 -4.45 25.03 -12.98
C GLU A 27 -5.00 24.32 -11.73
N ALA A 28 -6.11 24.81 -11.16
CA ALA A 28 -6.73 24.17 -10.00
C ALA A 28 -7.22 22.74 -10.34
N TRP A 29 -7.86 22.55 -11.48
CA TRP A 29 -8.32 21.22 -11.92
C TRP A 29 -7.17 20.27 -12.23
N ALA A 30 -6.09 20.76 -12.83
CA ALA A 30 -4.87 20.01 -13.07
C ALA A 30 -4.20 19.60 -11.75
N ALA A 31 -4.08 20.50 -10.77
CA ALA A 31 -3.55 20.19 -9.44
C ALA A 31 -4.39 19.14 -8.71
N ARG A 32 -5.72 19.23 -8.82
CA ARG A 32 -6.62 18.20 -8.29
C ARG A 32 -6.39 16.85 -8.96
N THR A 33 -6.30 16.84 -10.30
CA THR A 33 -6.07 15.61 -11.07
C THR A 33 -4.72 14.99 -10.73
N ALA A 34 -3.69 15.82 -10.49
CA ALA A 34 -2.37 15.33 -10.09
C ALA A 34 -2.39 14.54 -8.77
N LEU A 35 -3.28 14.87 -7.84
CA LEU A 35 -3.44 14.07 -6.60
C LEU A 35 -3.95 12.65 -6.89
N GLU A 36 -4.65 12.41 -8.00
CA GLU A 36 -5.12 11.09 -8.42
C GLU A 36 -3.97 10.15 -8.86
N LEU A 37 -2.75 10.67 -8.98
CA LEU A 37 -1.53 9.88 -9.22
C LEU A 37 -1.03 9.16 -7.96
N LEU A 38 -1.53 9.49 -6.77
CA LEU A 38 -1.02 8.98 -5.49
C LEU A 38 -1.76 7.78 -4.89
N PRO A 39 -3.08 7.60 -5.06
CA PRO A 39 -3.76 6.40 -4.59
C PRO A 39 -3.07 5.12 -5.07
N PRO A 40 -2.91 4.09 -4.24
CA PRO A 40 -2.12 2.89 -4.59
C PRO A 40 -2.72 2.06 -5.70
N SER A 41 -4.04 2.05 -5.77
CA SER A 41 -4.80 1.33 -6.78
C SER A 41 -4.98 2.14 -8.06
N THR A 42 -4.39 3.33 -8.15
CA THR A 42 -4.53 4.16 -9.36
C THR A 42 -3.79 3.51 -10.51
N ASP A 43 -4.44 3.46 -11.67
CA ASP A 43 -3.80 3.12 -12.94
C ASP A 43 -3.35 4.39 -13.69
N LEU A 44 -3.68 5.59 -13.18
CA LEU A 44 -3.21 6.86 -13.71
C LEU A 44 -1.69 6.95 -13.48
N THR A 45 -0.94 6.94 -14.57
CA THR A 45 0.53 6.89 -14.55
C THR A 45 1.14 8.28 -14.69
N ALA A 46 0.52 9.12 -15.53
CA ALA A 46 0.96 10.49 -15.76
C ALA A 46 -0.19 11.39 -16.22
N ILE A 47 -0.01 12.69 -16.02
CA ILE A 47 -0.76 13.73 -16.70
C ILE A 47 0.20 14.64 -17.46
N THR A 48 -0.24 15.23 -18.56
CA THR A 48 0.47 16.31 -19.25
C THR A 48 -0.42 17.53 -19.31
N LEU A 49 0.19 18.71 -19.28
CA LEU A 49 -0.50 19.99 -19.34
C LEU A 49 -0.21 20.65 -20.69
N GLU A 50 -1.18 21.37 -21.26
CA GLU A 50 -0.99 22.12 -22.52
C GLU A 50 -0.44 21.24 -23.66
N GLY A 51 -1.09 20.09 -23.88
CA GLY A 51 -0.75 19.12 -24.94
C GLY A 51 -0.47 17.71 -24.44
N PHE A 52 0.04 16.88 -25.35
CA PHE A 52 0.42 15.48 -25.11
C PHE A 52 1.85 15.40 -24.54
N ASP A 53 2.30 14.20 -24.19
CA ASP A 53 3.71 13.95 -23.84
C ASP A 53 4.60 14.18 -25.08
N GLU A 54 5.85 14.59 -24.85
CA GLU A 54 6.80 14.92 -25.92
C GLU A 54 6.93 13.76 -26.95
N GLN A 55 6.88 12.50 -26.48
CA GLN A 55 6.99 11.33 -27.37
C GLN A 55 5.82 11.21 -28.35
N ASP A 56 4.62 11.54 -27.89
CA ASP A 56 3.43 11.56 -28.73
C ASP A 56 3.46 12.79 -29.64
N GLU A 57 3.85 13.96 -29.14
CA GLU A 57 3.92 15.21 -29.91
C GLU A 57 4.91 15.15 -31.07
N GLN A 58 6.06 14.48 -30.91
CA GLN A 58 7.02 14.26 -32.01
C GLN A 58 6.41 13.47 -33.18
N SER A 59 5.37 12.69 -32.91
CA SER A 59 4.67 11.84 -33.87
C SER A 59 3.38 12.47 -34.40
N LEU A 60 3.03 13.66 -33.90
CA LEU A 60 1.81 14.41 -34.23
C LEU A 60 2.17 15.73 -34.94
N GLY A 61 1.24 16.29 -35.70
CA GLY A 61 1.42 17.59 -36.36
C GLY A 61 1.34 18.74 -35.37
N THR A 62 1.89 19.91 -35.72
CA THR A 62 1.80 21.14 -34.89
C THR A 62 0.37 21.57 -34.56
N GLY A 63 -0.62 21.14 -35.35
CA GLY A 63 -2.04 21.37 -35.09
C GLY A 63 -2.60 20.56 -33.92
N ALA A 64 -2.05 19.37 -33.62
CA ALA A 64 -2.47 18.52 -32.51
C ALA A 64 -1.91 18.92 -31.14
N VAL A 65 -0.81 19.67 -31.14
CA VAL A 65 -0.07 20.08 -29.94
C VAL A 65 -0.82 21.12 -29.10
N GLU A 66 -1.65 21.99 -29.69
CA GLU A 66 -2.42 23.06 -28.99
C GLU A 66 -3.84 22.65 -28.56
N ILE A 67 -4.13 21.35 -28.47
CA ILE A 67 -5.51 20.85 -28.40
C ILE A 67 -6.02 20.59 -26.98
N ALA A 68 -5.16 20.18 -26.06
CA ALA A 68 -5.58 19.68 -24.76
C ALA A 68 -5.06 20.57 -23.62
N ASP A 69 -5.95 21.04 -22.75
CA ASP A 69 -5.50 21.71 -21.51
C ASP A 69 -4.81 20.68 -20.58
N LEU A 70 -5.28 19.42 -20.61
CA LEU A 70 -4.73 18.31 -19.83
C LEU A 70 -4.94 16.97 -20.55
N VAL A 71 -3.95 16.08 -20.53
CA VAL A 71 -4.10 14.69 -20.97
C VAL A 71 -3.79 13.75 -19.82
N ARG A 72 -4.62 12.71 -19.64
CA ARG A 72 -4.44 11.65 -18.64
C ARG A 72 -3.99 10.36 -19.30
N TYR A 73 -2.93 9.76 -18.80
CA TYR A 73 -2.39 8.49 -19.29
C TYR A 73 -2.54 7.41 -18.23
N HIS A 74 -3.19 6.30 -18.57
CA HIS A 74 -3.35 5.14 -17.70
C HIS A 74 -2.52 3.95 -18.21
N GLY A 75 -1.80 3.29 -17.30
CA GLY A 75 -0.96 2.11 -17.54
C GLY A 75 0.39 2.37 -18.23
N ALA A 76 0.54 3.50 -18.91
CA ALA A 76 1.81 3.96 -19.50
C ALA A 76 1.85 5.49 -19.59
N THR A 77 2.84 6.05 -20.28
CA THR A 77 3.06 7.50 -20.41
C THR A 77 2.94 8.01 -21.86
N ASP A 78 2.46 7.17 -22.78
CA ASP A 78 2.30 7.47 -24.21
C ASP A 78 1.07 6.75 -24.76
N VAL A 79 0.56 7.23 -25.89
CA VAL A 79 -0.65 6.68 -26.51
C VAL A 79 -0.46 5.23 -26.98
N ALA A 80 0.74 4.86 -27.43
CA ALA A 80 0.98 3.53 -27.99
C ALA A 80 0.88 2.41 -26.94
N ARG A 81 1.33 2.66 -25.70
CA ARG A 81 1.38 1.66 -24.63
C ARG A 81 0.26 1.78 -23.59
N ALA A 82 -0.34 2.97 -23.44
CA ALA A 82 -1.39 3.18 -22.47
C ALA A 82 -2.64 2.37 -22.83
N HIS A 83 -3.32 1.80 -21.83
CA HIS A 83 -4.62 1.14 -22.06
C HIS A 83 -5.79 2.13 -22.08
N ARG A 84 -5.58 3.36 -21.58
CA ARG A 84 -6.52 4.46 -21.69
C ARG A 84 -5.79 5.81 -21.71
N VAL A 85 -6.14 6.66 -22.66
CA VAL A 85 -5.70 8.06 -22.74
C VAL A 85 -6.92 8.96 -22.79
N THR A 86 -7.01 9.95 -21.90
CA THR A 86 -8.14 10.90 -21.88
C THR A 86 -7.65 12.31 -22.17
N VAL A 87 -8.10 12.87 -23.28
CA VAL A 87 -7.81 14.24 -23.71
C VAL A 87 -8.86 15.18 -23.15
N VAL A 88 -8.47 16.10 -22.28
CA VAL A 88 -9.39 16.97 -21.53
C VAL A 88 -9.26 18.41 -22.02
N GLN A 89 -10.40 19.02 -22.35
CA GLN A 89 -10.51 20.46 -22.55
C GLN A 89 -11.42 21.05 -21.47
N PHE A 90 -10.86 21.99 -20.72
CA PHE A 90 -11.58 22.79 -19.75
C PHE A 90 -12.20 24.02 -20.40
N LYS A 91 -13.39 24.39 -19.94
CA LYS A 91 -14.07 25.62 -20.31
C LYS A 91 -14.63 26.32 -19.08
N TYR A 92 -14.07 27.47 -18.75
CA TYR A 92 -14.55 28.29 -17.64
C TYR A 92 -15.26 29.56 -18.13
N SER A 93 -16.43 29.86 -17.55
CA SER A 93 -17.13 31.13 -17.77
C SER A 93 -17.79 31.61 -16.48
N ILE A 94 -17.42 32.81 -16.04
CA ILE A 94 -18.09 33.52 -14.94
C ILE A 94 -19.41 34.14 -15.44
N ALA A 95 -19.39 34.71 -16.65
CA ALA A 95 -20.52 35.43 -17.25
C ALA A 95 -21.75 34.54 -17.50
N SER A 96 -21.50 33.28 -17.81
CA SER A 96 -22.51 32.33 -18.27
C SER A 96 -22.58 31.11 -17.38
N ALA A 97 -22.16 31.23 -16.12
CA ALA A 97 -22.06 30.12 -15.17
C ALA A 97 -23.40 29.35 -15.05
N ASP A 98 -24.52 30.07 -15.01
CA ASP A 98 -25.87 29.47 -14.92
C ASP A 98 -26.49 29.12 -16.28
N THR A 99 -25.83 29.48 -17.38
CA THR A 99 -26.33 29.23 -18.74
C THR A 99 -25.83 27.89 -19.24
N ALA A 100 -26.74 26.96 -19.49
CA ALA A 100 -26.39 25.62 -19.94
C ALA A 100 -25.63 25.60 -21.29
N VAL A 101 -24.61 24.74 -21.39
CA VAL A 101 -23.82 24.50 -22.60
C VAL A 101 -24.66 23.81 -23.66
N ARG A 102 -24.58 24.31 -24.89
CA ARG A 102 -25.26 23.77 -26.08
C ARG A 102 -24.23 23.40 -27.16
N ALA A 103 -24.68 22.73 -28.22
CA ALA A 103 -23.80 22.31 -29.32
C ALA A 103 -22.94 23.45 -29.91
N ALA A 104 -23.49 24.66 -30.03
CA ALA A 104 -22.73 25.84 -30.48
C ALA A 104 -21.55 26.22 -29.57
N ASP A 105 -21.68 26.03 -28.25
CA ASP A 105 -20.61 26.27 -27.28
C ASP A 105 -19.51 25.19 -27.39
N LEU A 106 -19.90 23.96 -27.74
CA LEU A 106 -19.01 22.79 -27.87
C LEU A 106 -18.30 22.74 -29.22
N ALA A 107 -18.86 23.37 -30.26
CA ALA A 107 -18.44 23.21 -31.65
C ALA A 107 -16.93 23.39 -31.88
N SER A 108 -16.32 24.45 -31.33
CA SER A 108 -14.89 24.69 -31.51
C SER A 108 -14.02 23.63 -30.85
N THR A 109 -14.38 23.17 -29.64
CA THR A 109 -13.67 22.08 -28.96
C THR A 109 -13.85 20.76 -29.71
N LEU A 110 -15.04 20.51 -30.25
CA LEU A 110 -15.32 19.30 -31.02
C LEU A 110 -14.51 19.24 -32.31
N THR A 111 -14.35 20.36 -33.02
CA THR A 111 -13.46 20.45 -34.19
C THR A 111 -12.01 20.16 -33.82
N LYS A 112 -11.54 20.66 -32.67
CA LYS A 112 -10.19 20.32 -32.17
C LYS A 112 -10.05 18.84 -31.86
N PHE A 113 -10.98 18.25 -31.11
CA PHE A 113 -10.96 16.81 -30.82
C PHE A 113 -10.96 15.96 -32.09
N ALA A 114 -11.73 16.35 -33.11
CA ALA A 114 -11.73 15.67 -34.41
C ALA A 114 -10.39 15.72 -35.13
N ALA A 115 -9.71 16.88 -35.09
CA ALA A 115 -8.36 17.01 -35.66
C ALA A 115 -7.34 16.12 -34.93
N ALA A 116 -7.31 16.19 -33.58
CA ALA A 116 -6.46 15.31 -32.76
C ALA A 116 -6.72 13.83 -33.05
N ASP A 117 -7.99 13.41 -33.09
CA ASP A 117 -8.34 12.01 -33.31
C ASP A 117 -7.88 11.49 -34.68
N ALA A 118 -8.04 12.31 -35.73
CA ALA A 118 -7.61 11.93 -37.07
C ALA A 118 -6.08 11.75 -37.15
N GLU A 119 -5.31 12.63 -36.50
CA GLU A 119 -3.85 12.51 -36.44
C GLU A 119 -3.42 11.29 -35.61
N LEU A 120 -4.04 11.07 -34.44
CA LEU A 120 -3.75 9.89 -33.61
C LEU A 120 -4.05 8.59 -34.35
N ARG A 121 -5.14 8.52 -35.14
CA ARG A 121 -5.47 7.35 -35.96
C ARG A 121 -4.45 7.13 -37.07
N ALA A 122 -3.99 8.20 -37.72
CA ALA A 122 -2.94 8.11 -38.73
C ALA A 122 -1.63 7.56 -38.14
N THR A 123 -1.31 7.92 -36.89
CA THR A 123 -0.06 7.52 -36.22
C THR A 123 -0.14 6.14 -35.57
N HIS A 124 -1.21 5.82 -34.84
CA HIS A 124 -1.33 4.60 -34.02
C HIS A 124 -2.29 3.54 -34.57
N GLY A 125 -3.04 3.87 -35.63
CA GLY A 125 -4.04 2.99 -36.23
C GLY A 125 -5.42 3.08 -35.58
N ASP A 126 -6.45 2.90 -36.41
CA ASP A 126 -7.86 3.05 -36.03
C ASP A 126 -8.26 2.18 -34.84
N ASP A 127 -7.96 0.88 -34.89
CA ASP A 127 -8.39 -0.08 -33.85
C ASP A 127 -7.84 0.30 -32.47
N HIS A 128 -6.57 0.73 -32.41
CA HIS A 128 -5.92 1.12 -31.17
C HIS A 128 -6.52 2.40 -30.58
N VAL A 129 -6.67 3.44 -31.40
CA VAL A 129 -7.22 4.73 -30.97
C VAL A 129 -8.67 4.59 -30.50
N LEU A 130 -9.48 3.80 -31.20
CA LEU A 130 -10.85 3.49 -30.80
C LEU A 130 -10.89 2.80 -29.43
N ALA A 131 -9.96 1.88 -29.17
CA ALA A 131 -9.87 1.17 -27.91
C ALA A 131 -9.40 2.08 -26.76
N VAL A 132 -8.38 2.91 -26.99
CA VAL A 132 -7.59 3.57 -25.93
C VAL A 132 -7.99 5.03 -25.68
N VAL A 133 -8.22 5.83 -26.73
CA VAL A 133 -8.33 7.28 -26.61
C VAL A 133 -9.76 7.70 -26.29
N ARG A 134 -9.93 8.65 -25.36
CA ARG A 134 -11.20 9.25 -24.93
C ARG A 134 -11.08 10.77 -24.89
N TYR A 135 -12.21 11.46 -24.96
CA TYR A 135 -12.28 12.92 -24.95
C TYR A 135 -13.20 13.40 -23.83
N GLU A 136 -12.79 14.41 -23.08
CA GLU A 136 -13.58 15.02 -22.00
C GLU A 136 -13.74 16.52 -22.24
N PHE A 137 -14.98 17.00 -22.29
CA PHE A 137 -15.30 18.42 -22.20
C PHE A 137 -15.74 18.75 -20.77
N ALA A 138 -14.92 19.48 -20.03
CA ALA A 138 -15.15 19.80 -18.63
C ALA A 138 -15.46 21.29 -18.45
N THR A 139 -16.56 21.63 -17.77
CA THR A 139 -16.96 23.03 -17.60
C THR A 139 -17.66 23.31 -16.27
N ASN A 140 -17.57 24.56 -15.79
CA ASN A 140 -18.35 25.01 -14.63
C ASN A 140 -19.84 25.21 -14.93
N ARG A 141 -20.23 25.29 -16.20
CA ARG A 141 -21.62 25.49 -16.66
C ARG A 141 -22.42 24.18 -16.63
N PRO A 142 -23.75 24.21 -16.44
CA PRO A 142 -24.58 23.01 -16.61
C PRO A 142 -24.59 22.54 -18.07
N ILE A 143 -24.85 21.24 -18.31
CA ILE A 143 -25.03 20.71 -19.69
C ILE A 143 -26.52 20.73 -20.04
N HIS A 144 -26.88 21.27 -21.20
CA HIS A 144 -28.27 21.29 -21.64
C HIS A 144 -28.75 19.88 -22.01
N GLU A 145 -29.92 19.44 -21.54
CA GLU A 145 -30.43 18.07 -21.78
C GLU A 145 -30.51 17.69 -23.27
N ASN A 146 -30.94 18.63 -24.13
CA ASN A 146 -30.99 18.42 -25.58
C ASN A 146 -29.62 18.22 -26.24
N LEU A 147 -28.51 18.65 -25.62
CA LEU A 147 -27.18 18.38 -26.16
C LEU A 147 -26.86 16.89 -26.11
N GLY A 148 -27.14 16.24 -24.97
CA GLY A 148 -26.99 14.78 -24.83
C GLY A 148 -27.88 14.01 -25.81
N LYS A 149 -29.14 14.42 -25.95
CA LYS A 149 -30.08 13.84 -26.94
C LYS A 149 -29.58 14.03 -28.38
N ALA A 150 -29.03 15.20 -28.71
CA ALA A 150 -28.49 15.49 -30.04
C ALA A 150 -27.26 14.63 -30.36
N ILE A 151 -26.34 14.45 -29.41
CA ILE A 151 -25.20 13.53 -29.57
C ILE A 151 -25.68 12.10 -29.82
N ALA A 152 -26.63 11.61 -29.01
CA ALA A 152 -27.21 10.29 -29.18
C ALA A 152 -27.87 10.11 -30.57
N ALA A 153 -28.58 11.13 -31.05
CA ALA A 153 -29.19 11.11 -32.38
C ALA A 153 -28.15 11.05 -33.51
N VAL A 154 -27.06 11.83 -33.42
CA VAL A 154 -25.95 11.76 -34.41
C VAL A 154 -25.28 10.39 -34.39
N VAL A 155 -25.06 9.80 -33.20
CA VAL A 155 -24.48 8.46 -33.05
C VAL A 155 -25.38 7.37 -33.62
N ALA A 156 -26.71 7.49 -33.45
CA ALA A 156 -27.70 6.52 -33.92
C ALA A 156 -28.13 6.73 -35.38
N GLY A 157 -27.80 7.88 -35.98
CA GLY A 157 -28.28 8.28 -37.30
C GLY A 157 -29.79 8.56 -37.36
N THR A 158 -30.40 8.95 -36.24
CA THR A 158 -31.85 9.24 -36.17
C THR A 158 -32.17 10.69 -36.51
N GLN A 159 -33.35 10.92 -37.09
CA GLN A 159 -33.86 12.26 -37.30
C GLN A 159 -34.71 12.70 -36.11
N GLU A 160 -34.31 13.80 -35.50
CA GLU A 160 -35.03 14.44 -34.40
C GLU A 160 -35.75 15.70 -34.89
N ALA A 161 -36.60 16.28 -34.04
CA ALA A 161 -37.30 17.54 -34.32
C ALA A 161 -36.90 18.65 -33.33
N GLY A 162 -37.17 19.90 -33.72
CA GLY A 162 -37.00 21.06 -32.84
C GLY A 162 -35.55 21.34 -32.45
N ASP A 163 -35.33 21.69 -31.19
CA ASP A 163 -34.01 22.12 -30.70
C ASP A 163 -32.95 21.01 -30.73
N VAL A 164 -33.36 19.74 -30.58
CA VAL A 164 -32.44 18.58 -30.68
C VAL A 164 -31.88 18.47 -32.09
N ALA A 165 -32.72 18.60 -33.12
CA ALA A 165 -32.31 18.58 -34.52
C ALA A 165 -31.34 19.72 -34.85
N ARG A 166 -31.61 20.92 -34.33
CA ARG A 166 -30.73 22.10 -34.49
C ARG A 166 -29.36 21.84 -33.88
N GLN A 167 -29.29 21.27 -32.68
CA GLN A 167 -28.02 20.95 -32.02
C GLN A 167 -27.27 19.80 -32.73
N ALA A 168 -28.00 18.79 -33.23
CA ALA A 168 -27.42 17.71 -34.03
C ALA A 168 -26.79 18.24 -35.33
N GLY A 169 -27.47 19.19 -36.00
CA GLY A 169 -26.91 19.90 -37.16
C GLY A 169 -25.63 20.67 -36.83
N GLN A 170 -25.62 21.39 -35.70
CA GLN A 170 -24.41 22.10 -35.23
C GLN A 170 -23.23 21.16 -34.93
N ILE A 171 -23.50 19.96 -34.39
CA ILE A 171 -22.50 18.92 -34.17
C ILE A 171 -21.95 18.41 -35.51
N ALA A 172 -22.84 18.11 -36.47
CA ALA A 172 -22.46 17.65 -37.80
C ALA A 172 -21.63 18.71 -38.55
N ASP A 173 -22.01 19.98 -38.46
CA ASP A 173 -21.26 21.09 -39.05
C ASP A 173 -19.86 21.24 -38.44
N ALA A 174 -19.73 21.05 -37.13
CA ALA A 174 -18.43 21.11 -36.44
C ALA A 174 -17.50 19.94 -36.80
N LEU A 175 -18.08 18.80 -37.18
CA LEU A 175 -17.38 17.57 -37.58
C LEU A 175 -17.29 17.38 -39.10
N LYS A 176 -17.74 18.34 -39.92
CA LYS A 176 -17.84 18.19 -41.38
C LYS A 176 -16.52 17.81 -42.07
N ASP A 177 -15.38 18.25 -41.51
CA ASP A 177 -14.04 18.02 -42.05
C ASP A 177 -13.35 16.79 -41.40
N TYR A 178 -14.03 16.09 -40.49
CA TYR A 178 -13.52 14.89 -39.83
C TYR A 178 -13.59 13.69 -40.79
N PRO A 179 -12.47 13.00 -41.06
CA PRO A 179 -12.41 11.97 -42.11
C PRO A 179 -13.02 10.62 -41.70
N HIS A 180 -13.46 10.45 -40.45
CA HIS A 180 -14.01 9.19 -39.93
C HIS A 180 -15.49 9.34 -39.51
N PRO A 181 -16.22 8.23 -39.24
CA PRO A 181 -17.61 8.31 -38.78
C PRO A 181 -17.75 9.12 -37.50
N PHE A 182 -18.67 10.08 -37.47
CA PHE A 182 -18.89 10.97 -36.31
C PHE A 182 -19.20 10.18 -35.03
N ALA A 183 -19.91 9.06 -35.19
CA ALA A 183 -20.28 8.18 -34.08
C ALA A 183 -19.06 7.63 -33.33
N ASP A 184 -17.92 7.42 -33.99
CA ASP A 184 -16.73 6.84 -33.37
C ASP A 184 -16.06 7.79 -32.38
N LEU A 185 -16.07 9.09 -32.68
CA LEU A 185 -15.57 10.12 -31.77
C LEU A 185 -16.60 10.43 -30.69
N LEU A 186 -17.88 10.60 -31.06
CA LEU A 186 -18.94 10.97 -30.13
C LEU A 186 -19.24 9.90 -29.07
N ARG A 187 -19.08 8.60 -29.38
CA ARG A 187 -19.18 7.52 -28.37
C ARG A 187 -18.07 7.56 -27.32
N ARG A 188 -16.96 8.22 -27.62
CA ARG A 188 -15.78 8.35 -26.76
C ARG A 188 -15.68 9.73 -26.11
N LEU A 189 -16.70 10.58 -26.31
CA LEU A 189 -16.80 11.92 -25.72
C LEU A 189 -17.63 11.89 -24.44
N GLU A 190 -17.06 12.42 -23.37
CA GLU A 190 -17.72 12.66 -22.10
C GLU A 190 -17.96 14.16 -21.88
N LEU A 191 -19.17 14.53 -21.47
CA LEU A 191 -19.54 15.90 -21.13
C LEU A 191 -19.69 16.02 -19.61
N VAL A 192 -18.79 16.77 -18.97
CA VAL A 192 -18.82 16.95 -17.52
C VAL A 192 -19.08 18.42 -17.18
N GLY A 193 -20.35 18.73 -16.93
CA GLY A 193 -20.78 20.07 -16.50
C GLY A 193 -20.82 20.25 -14.99
N SER A 194 -21.17 21.46 -14.56
CA SER A 194 -21.36 21.83 -13.15
C SER A 194 -20.16 21.51 -12.26
N LYS A 195 -18.94 21.61 -12.80
CA LYS A 195 -17.67 21.38 -12.08
C LYS A 195 -17.36 22.42 -10.98
N GLY A 196 -18.29 23.31 -10.66
CA GLY A 196 -18.13 24.35 -9.65
C GLY A 196 -17.31 25.56 -10.12
N SER A 197 -17.24 26.57 -9.28
CA SER A 197 -16.44 27.79 -9.44
C SER A 197 -14.95 27.53 -9.18
N LEU A 198 -14.09 28.47 -9.58
CA LEU A 198 -12.67 28.48 -9.22
C LEU A 198 -12.45 28.32 -7.70
N THR A 199 -13.20 29.06 -6.89
CA THR A 199 -13.08 29.01 -5.43
C THR A 199 -13.44 27.64 -4.87
N GLU A 200 -14.43 26.95 -5.45
CA GLU A 200 -14.79 25.59 -5.06
C GLU A 200 -13.72 24.58 -5.47
N ALA A 201 -13.12 24.73 -6.66
CA ALA A 201 -12.01 23.90 -7.10
C ALA A 201 -10.78 24.07 -6.18
N GLU A 202 -10.40 25.32 -5.85
CA GLU A 202 -9.30 25.60 -4.92
C GLU A 202 -9.57 25.05 -3.52
N ARG A 203 -10.80 25.23 -3.01
CA ARG A 203 -11.22 24.69 -1.71
C ARG A 203 -11.21 23.16 -1.70
N ALA A 204 -11.57 22.50 -2.80
CA ALA A 204 -11.54 21.05 -2.90
C ALA A 204 -10.12 20.51 -2.73
N ILE A 205 -9.13 21.08 -3.42
CA ILE A 205 -7.72 20.65 -3.30
C ILE A 205 -7.21 20.88 -1.87
N SER A 206 -7.49 22.07 -1.31
CA SER A 206 -7.15 22.40 0.07
C SER A 206 -7.78 21.41 1.05
N THR A 207 -9.04 21.04 0.83
CA THR A 207 -9.75 20.06 1.67
C THR A 207 -9.13 18.68 1.54
N THR A 208 -8.76 18.23 0.33
CA THR A 208 -8.09 16.94 0.11
C THR A 208 -6.73 16.90 0.81
N LEU A 209 -5.88 17.91 0.62
CA LEU A 209 -4.56 17.94 1.24
C LEU A 209 -4.64 18.09 2.77
N ALA A 210 -5.54 18.92 3.27
CA ALA A 210 -5.82 18.99 4.71
C ALA A 210 -6.37 17.67 5.25
N ALA A 211 -7.20 16.97 4.46
CA ALA A 211 -7.69 15.66 4.82
C ALA A 211 -6.54 14.67 4.91
N TRP A 212 -5.54 14.71 4.03
CA TRP A 212 -4.36 13.82 3.99
C TRP A 212 -3.33 14.07 5.09
N SER A 213 -3.40 15.25 5.71
CA SER A 213 -2.61 15.71 6.84
C SER A 213 -3.42 15.66 8.17
N GLU A 214 -2.81 16.13 9.25
CA GLU A 214 -3.53 16.43 10.50
C GLU A 214 -4.36 17.73 10.37
N PRO A 215 -5.52 17.87 11.04
CA PRO A 215 -6.24 19.12 11.09
C PRO A 215 -5.42 20.22 11.77
N GLY A 216 -5.01 21.23 10.99
CA GLY A 216 -4.18 22.34 11.47
C GLY A 216 -2.68 22.19 11.17
N ASP A 217 -2.29 21.18 10.39
CA ASP A 217 -0.92 21.03 9.88
C ASP A 217 -0.51 22.27 9.04
N PRO A 218 0.45 23.09 9.51
CA PRO A 218 0.90 24.27 8.78
C PRO A 218 1.57 23.91 7.45
N ASP A 219 2.11 22.68 7.31
CA ASP A 219 2.73 22.23 6.07
C ASP A 219 1.68 21.85 5.01
N ALA A 220 0.41 21.62 5.36
CA ALA A 220 -0.63 21.31 4.38
C ALA A 220 -0.85 22.48 3.39
N GLU A 221 -0.83 23.73 3.87
CA GLU A 221 -0.94 24.92 3.02
C GLU A 221 0.32 25.09 2.15
N LYS A 222 1.50 24.84 2.72
CA LYS A 222 2.78 24.85 1.98
C LYS A 222 2.79 23.82 0.85
N ARG A 223 2.37 22.58 1.12
CA ARG A 223 2.24 21.50 0.10
C ARG A 223 1.25 21.87 -0.99
N LEU A 224 0.12 22.50 -0.64
CA LEU A 224 -0.84 23.01 -1.61
C LEU A 224 -0.22 24.05 -2.54
N LEU A 225 0.50 25.03 -1.99
CA LEU A 225 1.17 26.08 -2.77
C LEU A 225 2.23 25.50 -3.70
N LYS A 226 3.02 24.54 -3.21
CA LYS A 226 4.02 23.79 -3.97
C LYS A 226 3.41 23.04 -5.17
N LEU A 227 2.37 22.25 -4.93
CA LEU A 227 1.66 21.53 -5.98
C LEU A 227 1.07 22.47 -7.03
N ARG A 228 0.44 23.58 -6.61
CA ARG A 228 -0.08 24.58 -7.55
C ARG A 228 1.05 25.21 -8.38
N ASN A 229 2.18 25.49 -7.77
CA ASN A 229 3.34 26.06 -8.45
C ASN A 229 3.94 25.09 -9.47
N LEU A 230 4.02 23.79 -9.16
CA LEU A 230 4.42 22.75 -10.12
C LEU A 230 3.52 22.80 -11.36
N ILE A 231 2.21 22.76 -11.18
CA ILE A 231 1.25 22.82 -12.29
C ILE A 231 1.43 24.10 -13.11
N ARG A 232 1.59 25.25 -12.45
CA ARG A 232 1.79 26.53 -13.12
C ARG A 232 3.10 26.57 -13.94
N ILE A 233 4.17 25.95 -13.45
CA ILE A 233 5.45 25.86 -14.18
C ILE A 233 5.26 24.95 -15.39
N LYS A 234 4.67 23.77 -15.20
CA LYS A 234 4.47 22.75 -16.23
C LYS A 234 3.52 23.21 -17.36
N ALA A 235 2.50 24.02 -17.05
CA ALA A 235 1.62 24.67 -18.02
C ALA A 235 2.17 26.01 -18.57
N GLY A 236 3.28 26.50 -18.01
CA GLY A 236 3.85 27.79 -18.36
C GLY A 236 4.79 27.73 -19.58
N PRO A 237 5.10 28.89 -20.18
CA PRO A 237 6.08 28.98 -21.27
C PRO A 237 7.46 28.47 -20.85
N GLY A 238 8.15 27.75 -21.74
CA GLY A 238 9.48 27.17 -21.49
C GLY A 238 9.46 25.73 -20.96
N SER A 239 8.28 25.15 -20.74
CA SER A 239 8.09 23.75 -20.35
C SER A 239 7.63 22.87 -21.51
N GLU A 240 7.81 23.30 -22.77
CA GLU A 240 7.28 22.59 -23.94
C GLU A 240 7.82 21.17 -24.08
N THR A 241 9.01 20.89 -23.56
CA THR A 241 9.61 19.54 -23.51
C THR A 241 9.54 18.90 -22.12
N ASP A 242 8.85 19.53 -21.16
CA ASP A 242 8.76 19.06 -19.78
C ASP A 242 7.36 19.33 -19.19
N LYS A 243 6.31 18.96 -19.92
CA LYS A 243 4.90 19.16 -19.53
C LYS A 243 4.34 18.08 -18.63
N ARG A 244 5.06 16.94 -18.50
CA ARG A 244 4.59 15.76 -17.78
C ARG A 244 4.68 15.95 -16.26
N VAL A 245 3.61 15.55 -15.58
CA VAL A 245 3.54 15.39 -14.14
C VAL A 245 3.23 13.92 -13.87
N ASP A 246 4.15 13.25 -13.18
CA ASP A 246 4.01 11.87 -12.73
C ASP A 246 3.92 11.81 -11.19
N ARG A 247 3.75 10.60 -10.68
CA ARG A 247 3.67 10.33 -9.25
C ARG A 247 4.87 10.87 -8.47
N VAL A 248 6.08 10.75 -9.02
CA VAL A 248 7.32 11.20 -8.36
C VAL A 248 7.33 12.72 -8.23
N ALA A 249 6.96 13.44 -9.29
CA ALA A 249 6.85 14.89 -9.26
C ALA A 249 5.85 15.36 -8.19
N VAL A 250 4.68 14.71 -8.08
CA VAL A 250 3.67 15.06 -7.07
C VAL A 250 4.18 14.78 -5.64
N LEU A 251 4.79 13.62 -5.40
CA LEU A 251 5.33 13.27 -4.07
C LEU A 251 6.41 14.26 -3.61
N ALA A 252 7.28 14.70 -4.52
CA ALA A 252 8.30 15.70 -4.22
C ALA A 252 7.69 17.02 -3.72
N GLU A 253 6.61 17.50 -4.36
CA GLU A 253 5.91 18.71 -3.92
C GLU A 253 5.16 18.53 -2.59
N LEU A 254 4.77 17.30 -2.26
CA LEU A 254 4.18 16.95 -0.96
C LEU A 254 5.23 16.72 0.15
N GLU A 255 6.52 16.93 -0.15
CA GLU A 255 7.65 16.69 0.75
C GLU A 255 7.78 15.21 1.16
N VAL A 256 7.38 14.33 0.25
CA VAL A 256 7.56 12.89 0.37
C VAL A 256 8.72 12.50 -0.55
N GLU A 257 9.90 12.29 0.04
CA GLU A 257 11.15 12.04 -0.69
C GLU A 257 11.08 10.80 -1.59
N HIS A 258 10.36 9.77 -1.15
CA HIS A 258 10.26 8.49 -1.84
C HIS A 258 8.97 7.75 -1.45
N GLU A 259 8.46 6.90 -2.34
CA GLU A 259 7.17 6.20 -2.17
C GLU A 259 7.16 5.22 -1.00
N ASP A 260 8.32 4.67 -0.65
CA ASP A 260 8.50 3.82 0.54
C ASP A 260 8.11 4.55 1.85
N ARG A 261 8.08 5.89 1.87
CA ARG A 261 7.56 6.66 3.02
C ARG A 261 6.04 6.51 3.19
N LEU A 262 5.31 6.16 2.14
CA LEU A 262 3.87 5.85 2.22
C LEU A 262 3.63 4.41 2.67
N TYR A 263 4.55 3.49 2.33
CA TYR A 263 4.51 2.07 2.70
C TYR A 263 5.79 1.60 3.40
N PRO A 264 6.15 2.16 4.56
CA PRO A 264 7.50 2.04 5.13
C PRO A 264 7.85 0.68 5.73
N THR A 265 6.87 -0.21 5.90
CA THR A 265 7.04 -1.45 6.67
C THR A 265 6.40 -2.65 5.96
N PRO A 266 6.90 -3.04 4.77
CA PRO A 266 6.38 -4.19 4.05
C PRO A 266 6.49 -5.48 4.87
N ASP A 267 5.56 -6.40 4.62
CA ASP A 267 5.51 -7.71 5.24
C ASP A 267 6.52 -8.68 4.62
N ALA A 268 6.89 -9.70 5.39
CA ALA A 268 7.79 -10.77 4.96
C ALA A 268 7.37 -12.10 5.59
N PHE A 269 6.10 -12.47 5.39
CA PHE A 269 5.57 -13.74 5.89
C PHE A 269 6.19 -14.93 5.16
N PRO A 270 6.63 -15.98 5.88
CA PRO A 270 7.17 -17.18 5.25
C PRO A 270 6.07 -18.00 4.57
N GLU A 271 6.38 -18.64 3.45
CA GLU A 271 5.48 -19.59 2.80
C GLU A 271 5.33 -20.87 3.66
N VAL A 272 4.09 -21.31 3.85
CA VAL A 272 3.77 -22.53 4.60
C VAL A 272 3.04 -23.51 3.69
N GLU A 273 3.73 -24.59 3.31
CA GLU A 273 3.23 -25.59 2.37
C GLU A 273 1.93 -26.28 2.84
N VAL A 274 1.83 -26.58 4.15
CA VAL A 274 0.67 -27.27 4.72
C VAL A 274 0.14 -26.49 5.91
N VAL A 275 -1.00 -25.82 5.69
CA VAL A 275 -1.73 -25.10 6.73
C VAL A 275 -2.80 -26.00 7.35
N ILE A 276 -2.77 -26.13 8.67
CA ILE A 276 -3.81 -26.80 9.46
C ILE A 276 -4.77 -25.75 9.98
N GLN A 277 -6.04 -25.89 9.61
CA GLN A 277 -7.11 -25.09 10.19
C GLN A 277 -7.32 -25.52 11.64
N ARG A 278 -7.03 -24.61 12.56
CA ARG A 278 -7.11 -24.89 13.99
C ARG A 278 -8.51 -24.66 14.53
N ASP A 279 -8.98 -25.54 15.40
CA ASP A 279 -10.32 -25.44 15.99
C ASP A 279 -10.47 -24.14 16.82
N VAL A 280 -9.40 -23.74 17.50
CA VAL A 280 -9.32 -22.51 18.32
C VAL A 280 -9.57 -21.23 17.52
N LEU A 281 -9.44 -21.27 16.20
CA LEU A 281 -9.70 -20.11 15.34
C LEU A 281 -11.16 -19.61 15.48
N GLY A 282 -12.10 -20.52 15.74
CA GLY A 282 -13.50 -20.16 16.00
C GLY A 282 -13.67 -19.33 17.26
N ASP A 283 -13.01 -19.73 18.33
CA ASP A 283 -13.08 -19.06 19.63
C ASP A 283 -12.43 -17.67 19.54
N ILE A 284 -11.25 -17.58 18.92
CA ILE A 284 -10.55 -16.31 18.72
C ILE A 284 -11.38 -15.36 17.86
N ALA A 285 -11.97 -15.85 16.75
CA ALA A 285 -12.80 -15.03 15.89
C ALA A 285 -14.08 -14.58 16.60
N THR A 286 -14.63 -15.39 17.51
CA THR A 286 -15.79 -15.01 18.33
C THR A 286 -15.43 -13.88 19.29
N LEU A 287 -14.33 -14.03 20.04
CA LEU A 287 -13.83 -12.99 20.94
C LEU A 287 -13.42 -11.71 20.18
N ALA A 288 -12.81 -11.84 19.00
CA ALA A 288 -12.43 -10.71 18.18
C ALA A 288 -13.64 -9.88 17.71
N ARG A 289 -14.83 -10.50 17.58
CA ARG A 289 -16.08 -9.84 17.20
C ARG A 289 -16.77 -9.12 18.34
N GLU A 290 -16.43 -9.44 19.59
CA GLU A 290 -16.94 -8.71 20.75
C GLU A 290 -16.45 -7.27 20.73
N THR A 291 -17.35 -6.34 21.04
CA THR A 291 -17.00 -4.92 21.17
C THR A 291 -16.20 -4.67 22.44
N GLY A 292 -15.30 -3.68 22.40
CA GLY A 292 -14.54 -3.23 23.57
C GLY A 292 -13.04 -3.28 23.35
N LEU A 293 -12.31 -3.74 24.36
CA LEU A 293 -10.84 -3.69 24.40
C LEU A 293 -10.19 -4.55 23.29
N PRO A 294 -9.00 -4.15 22.79
CA PRO A 294 -8.18 -4.96 21.91
C PRO A 294 -7.99 -6.39 22.43
N LEU A 295 -7.99 -7.37 21.53
CA LEU A 295 -7.71 -8.78 21.84
C LEU A 295 -6.22 -9.06 21.61
N VAL A 296 -5.54 -9.63 22.60
CA VAL A 296 -4.12 -10.02 22.50
C VAL A 296 -3.99 -11.53 22.58
N VAL A 297 -3.67 -12.14 21.45
CA VAL A 297 -3.44 -13.57 21.30
C VAL A 297 -1.98 -13.87 21.63
N HIS A 298 -1.73 -14.58 22.73
CA HIS A 298 -0.36 -14.86 23.17
C HIS A 298 -0.08 -16.35 23.33
N ALA A 299 1.16 -16.72 23.03
CA ALA A 299 1.63 -18.10 23.12
C ALA A 299 3.16 -18.14 23.20
N ALA A 300 3.71 -19.23 23.72
CA ALA A 300 5.15 -19.50 23.63
C ALA A 300 5.66 -19.54 22.18
N GLY A 301 6.99 -19.62 22.02
CA GLY A 301 7.65 -19.81 20.72
C GLY A 301 7.18 -21.09 20.01
N GLY A 302 7.11 -21.05 18.67
CA GLY A 302 6.78 -22.23 17.85
C GLY A 302 5.30 -22.66 17.83
N MET A 303 4.42 -21.95 18.53
CA MET A 303 2.98 -22.28 18.64
C MET A 303 2.12 -21.97 17.40
N GLY A 304 2.74 -21.56 16.29
CA GLY A 304 2.04 -21.24 15.03
C GLY A 304 1.23 -19.94 15.05
N LYS A 305 1.60 -18.96 15.88
CA LYS A 305 0.88 -17.67 16.01
C LYS A 305 0.70 -16.95 14.68
N THR A 306 1.77 -16.79 13.89
CA THR A 306 1.71 -16.10 12.60
C THR A 306 0.72 -16.75 11.62
N VAL A 307 0.74 -18.10 11.52
CA VAL A 307 -0.22 -18.86 10.69
C VAL A 307 -1.64 -18.69 11.22
N LEU A 308 -1.81 -18.70 12.55
CA LEU A 308 -3.10 -18.48 13.20
C LEU A 308 -3.64 -17.06 12.95
N MET A 309 -2.78 -16.04 12.97
CA MET A 309 -3.14 -14.64 12.71
C MET A 309 -3.52 -14.42 11.24
N GLN A 310 -2.82 -15.06 10.29
CA GLN A 310 -3.19 -15.06 8.88
C GLN A 310 -4.57 -15.73 8.67
N GLY A 311 -4.78 -16.92 9.24
CA GLY A 311 -6.10 -17.59 9.17
C GLY A 311 -7.22 -16.79 9.85
N LEU A 312 -6.90 -16.04 10.91
CA LEU A 312 -7.84 -15.14 11.58
C LEU A 312 -8.20 -13.97 10.67
N ALA A 313 -7.22 -13.36 10.02
CA ALA A 313 -7.44 -12.30 9.06
C ALA A 313 -8.38 -12.77 7.94
N ASP A 314 -8.14 -13.94 7.37
CA ASP A 314 -9.00 -14.56 6.35
C ASP A 314 -10.46 -14.70 6.84
N ARG A 315 -10.64 -15.22 8.06
CA ARG A 315 -11.97 -15.41 8.65
C ARG A 315 -12.69 -14.10 8.95
N LEU A 316 -11.96 -13.06 9.34
CA LEU A 316 -12.53 -11.74 9.62
C LEU A 316 -12.88 -10.96 8.34
N ARG A 317 -12.34 -11.33 7.17
CA ARG A 317 -12.74 -10.71 5.89
C ARG A 317 -14.24 -10.88 5.58
N ALA A 318 -14.88 -11.90 6.14
CA ALA A 318 -16.33 -12.08 6.04
C ALA A 318 -17.11 -10.94 6.70
N ASP A 319 -16.52 -10.29 7.71
CA ASP A 319 -17.16 -9.23 8.48
C ASP A 319 -16.87 -7.83 7.89
N GLY A 320 -15.83 -7.70 7.06
CA GLY A 320 -15.43 -6.44 6.44
C GLY A 320 -13.92 -6.38 6.15
N PRO A 321 -13.40 -5.18 5.85
CA PRO A 321 -12.00 -5.02 5.49
C PRO A 321 -11.04 -5.42 6.62
N VAL A 322 -9.90 -6.01 6.23
CA VAL A 322 -8.86 -6.45 7.17
C VAL A 322 -7.50 -5.96 6.69
N VAL A 323 -6.72 -5.41 7.62
CA VAL A 323 -5.30 -5.11 7.43
C VAL A 323 -4.49 -6.02 8.34
N LEU A 324 -3.60 -6.81 7.75
CA LEU A 324 -2.66 -7.68 8.45
C LEU A 324 -1.29 -6.99 8.48
N PHE A 325 -0.64 -6.99 9.63
CA PHE A 325 0.68 -6.41 9.84
C PHE A 325 1.67 -7.45 10.35
N ASP A 326 2.88 -7.45 9.77
CA ASP A 326 3.99 -8.31 10.17
C ASP A 326 4.97 -7.56 11.08
N GLY A 327 4.89 -7.80 12.39
CA GLY A 327 5.81 -7.22 13.36
C GLY A 327 7.21 -7.84 13.34
N PHE A 328 7.39 -9.05 12.79
CA PHE A 328 8.70 -9.70 12.70
C PHE A 328 9.47 -9.27 11.46
N GLY A 329 8.82 -9.20 10.30
CA GLY A 329 9.44 -8.70 9.07
C GLY A 329 10.66 -9.47 8.63
N ALA A 330 10.67 -10.79 8.84
CA ALA A 330 11.84 -11.65 8.64
C ALA A 330 13.13 -11.14 9.38
N GLY A 331 12.95 -10.50 10.53
CA GLY A 331 14.04 -9.96 11.36
C GLY A 331 14.38 -8.50 11.12
N ARG A 332 13.76 -7.83 10.13
CA ARG A 332 13.98 -6.41 9.81
C ARG A 332 13.56 -5.47 10.93
N TRP A 333 12.77 -5.92 11.90
CA TRP A 333 12.45 -5.15 13.11
C TRP A 333 13.71 -4.68 13.89
N ARG A 334 14.87 -5.29 13.65
CA ARG A 334 16.18 -4.88 14.20
C ARG A 334 16.92 -3.83 13.38
N ASP A 335 16.53 -3.62 12.13
CA ASP A 335 17.17 -2.64 11.26
C ASP A 335 16.76 -1.23 11.71
N PRO A 336 17.71 -0.38 12.14
CA PRO A 336 17.43 1.00 12.53
C PRO A 336 16.76 1.82 11.41
N ALA A 337 17.00 1.48 10.13
CA ALA A 337 16.38 2.15 8.99
C ALA A 337 14.93 1.67 8.71
N ASP A 338 14.60 0.43 9.08
CA ASP A 338 13.25 -0.14 8.92
C ASP A 338 12.28 0.46 9.93
N GLY A 339 12.68 0.55 11.20
CA GLY A 339 11.97 1.29 12.24
C GLY A 339 10.49 0.95 12.40
N ARG A 340 10.04 -0.28 12.06
CA ARG A 340 8.60 -0.66 12.11
C ARG A 340 7.94 -0.59 13.48
N HIS A 341 8.71 -0.39 14.55
CA HIS A 341 8.16 -0.10 15.87
C HIS A 341 7.66 1.34 16.00
N LEU A 342 8.15 2.27 15.17
CA LEU A 342 7.89 3.70 15.27
C LEU A 342 6.47 4.05 14.77
N PRO A 343 5.73 4.91 15.50
CA PRO A 343 4.40 5.37 15.10
C PRO A 343 4.37 6.01 13.70
N GLU A 344 5.31 6.91 13.42
CA GLU A 344 5.47 7.65 12.16
C GLU A 344 5.72 6.78 10.94
N ARG A 345 6.07 5.50 11.14
CA ARG A 345 6.20 4.52 10.07
C ARG A 345 4.95 3.66 10.00
N THR A 346 4.65 2.93 11.07
CA THR A 346 3.62 1.89 11.00
C THR A 346 2.19 2.45 10.96
N LEU A 347 1.88 3.57 11.63
CA LEU A 347 0.53 4.16 11.50
C LEU A 347 0.29 4.68 10.08
N VAL A 348 1.31 5.28 9.45
CA VAL A 348 1.25 5.70 8.05
C VAL A 348 1.03 4.50 7.14
N HIS A 349 1.82 3.44 7.32
CA HIS A 349 1.69 2.19 6.56
C HIS A 349 0.28 1.60 6.66
N LEU A 350 -0.24 1.40 7.88
CA LEU A 350 -1.56 0.81 8.11
C LEU A 350 -2.69 1.66 7.52
N ALA A 351 -2.62 2.99 7.65
CA ALA A 351 -3.60 3.90 7.06
C ALA A 351 -3.59 3.79 5.53
N ASN A 352 -2.40 3.74 4.95
CA ASN A 352 -2.23 3.71 3.51
C ASN A 352 -2.59 2.35 2.90
N LEU A 353 -2.45 1.23 3.64
CA LEU A 353 -3.02 -0.05 3.24
C LEU A 353 -4.55 -0.01 3.17
N MET A 354 -5.22 0.70 4.10
CA MET A 354 -6.67 0.93 4.02
C MET A 354 -7.04 1.87 2.87
N ALA A 355 -6.25 2.93 2.65
CA ALA A 355 -6.45 3.85 1.54
C ALA A 355 -6.29 3.15 0.18
N GLY A 356 -5.34 2.22 0.06
CA GLY A 356 -5.17 1.35 -1.11
C GLY A 356 -6.37 0.44 -1.40
N GLN A 357 -7.19 0.14 -0.40
CA GLN A 357 -8.47 -0.56 -0.55
C GLN A 357 -9.65 0.40 -0.82
N GLY A 358 -9.39 1.70 -0.97
CA GLY A 358 -10.40 2.74 -1.19
C GLY A 358 -11.26 3.07 0.04
N LEU A 359 -10.81 2.71 1.25
CA LEU A 359 -11.61 2.83 2.47
C LEU A 359 -11.51 4.21 3.12
N CYS A 360 -10.34 4.85 3.03
CA CYS A 360 -10.07 6.14 3.62
C CYS A 360 -9.09 6.94 2.75
N ASP A 361 -8.86 8.20 3.14
CA ASP A 361 -7.84 9.03 2.50
C ASP A 361 -6.41 8.54 2.81
N ILE A 362 -5.44 8.93 1.97
CA ILE A 362 -4.01 8.72 2.24
C ILE A 362 -3.62 9.46 3.53
N LEU A 363 -2.70 8.91 4.30
CA LEU A 363 -2.04 9.57 5.41
C LEU A 363 -0.60 9.87 5.01
N LEU A 364 -0.25 11.16 4.93
CA LEU A 364 1.14 11.57 4.70
C LEU A 364 1.97 11.39 5.99
N PRO A 365 3.29 11.18 5.87
CA PRO A 365 4.17 11.18 7.03
C PRO A 365 4.12 12.53 7.77
N VAL A 366 3.89 12.48 9.09
CA VAL A 366 3.87 13.65 9.97
C VAL A 366 4.83 13.40 11.13
N ALA A 367 5.62 14.41 11.50
CA ALA A 367 6.62 14.29 12.56
C ALA A 367 6.00 14.26 13.98
N ASP A 368 4.88 14.96 14.20
CA ASP A 368 4.20 14.94 15.49
C ASP A 368 3.37 13.66 15.67
N VAL A 369 3.78 12.83 16.64
CA VAL A 369 3.10 11.57 16.99
C VAL A 369 1.67 11.80 17.48
N THR A 370 1.40 12.91 18.17
CA THR A 370 0.05 13.19 18.69
C THR A 370 -0.92 13.46 17.55
N GLY A 371 -0.55 14.36 16.65
CA GLY A 371 -1.28 14.67 15.44
C GLY A 371 -1.44 13.43 14.55
N LEU A 372 -0.35 12.69 14.33
CA LEU A 372 -0.37 11.45 13.55
C LEU A 372 -1.39 10.45 14.10
N LEU A 373 -1.44 10.24 15.42
CA LEU A 373 -2.40 9.32 16.04
C LEU A 373 -3.84 9.80 15.86
N ARG A 374 -4.10 11.11 15.95
CA ARG A 374 -5.44 11.67 15.66
C ARG A 374 -5.83 11.47 14.19
N ALA A 375 -4.91 11.71 13.26
CA ALA A 375 -5.13 11.51 11.84
C ALA A 375 -5.40 10.02 11.54
N PHE A 376 -4.61 9.11 12.13
CA PHE A 376 -4.83 7.67 12.01
C PHE A 376 -6.21 7.23 12.54
N ARG A 377 -6.64 7.74 13.69
CA ARG A 377 -8.00 7.47 14.20
C ARG A 377 -9.09 7.94 13.24
N ARG A 378 -8.92 9.10 12.60
CA ARG A 378 -9.85 9.57 11.57
C ARG A 378 -9.89 8.62 10.38
N ARG A 379 -8.74 8.07 9.95
CA ARG A 379 -8.70 7.03 8.90
C ARG A 379 -9.46 5.78 9.28
N LEU A 380 -9.32 5.31 10.51
CA LEU A 380 -10.10 4.16 10.98
C LEU A 380 -11.62 4.45 10.91
N ALA A 381 -12.05 5.62 11.36
CA ALA A 381 -13.46 6.02 11.30
C ALA A 381 -13.97 6.14 9.84
N GLN A 382 -13.19 6.77 8.96
CA GLN A 382 -13.50 6.84 7.52
C GLN A 382 -13.62 5.45 6.90
N SER A 383 -12.68 4.54 7.22
CA SER A 383 -12.70 3.17 6.71
C SER A 383 -13.96 2.41 7.11
N VAL A 384 -14.41 2.56 8.35
CA VAL A 384 -15.67 1.97 8.83
C VAL A 384 -16.86 2.59 8.10
N GLU A 385 -16.92 3.92 7.99
CA GLU A 385 -18.00 4.60 7.27
C GLU A 385 -18.11 4.12 5.83
N THR A 386 -16.99 4.08 5.10
CA THR A 386 -16.93 3.61 3.71
C THR A 386 -17.35 2.14 3.60
N ALA A 387 -16.84 1.26 4.46
CA ALA A 387 -17.24 -0.15 4.47
C ALA A 387 -18.75 -0.31 4.71
N ARG A 388 -19.32 0.52 5.60
CA ARG A 388 -20.74 0.48 5.96
C ARG A 388 -21.69 1.01 4.88
N ARG A 389 -21.19 1.78 3.91
CA ARG A 389 -21.97 2.17 2.71
C ARG A 389 -22.34 0.96 1.85
N THR A 390 -21.51 -0.07 1.85
CA THR A 390 -21.78 -1.33 1.13
C THR A 390 -22.51 -2.33 2.02
N ARG A 391 -22.12 -2.43 3.30
CA ARG A 391 -22.70 -3.39 4.25
C ARG A 391 -22.81 -2.77 5.64
N SER A 392 -24.03 -2.48 6.10
CA SER A 392 -24.27 -1.66 7.30
C SER A 392 -23.63 -2.14 8.60
N ASP A 393 -23.41 -3.45 8.76
CA ASP A 393 -22.77 -4.06 9.93
C ASP A 393 -21.25 -4.30 9.75
N ALA A 394 -20.68 -3.82 8.65
CA ALA A 394 -19.26 -4.00 8.35
C ALA A 394 -18.37 -3.44 9.47
N CYS A 395 -17.30 -4.18 9.74
CA CYS A 395 -16.23 -3.80 10.66
C CYS A 395 -14.88 -3.77 9.93
N VAL A 396 -13.97 -2.92 10.40
CA VAL A 396 -12.58 -2.85 9.96
C VAL A 396 -11.70 -3.51 11.01
N SER A 397 -10.94 -4.53 10.63
CA SER A 397 -10.07 -5.27 11.56
C SER A 397 -8.60 -5.00 11.28
N LEU A 398 -7.87 -4.59 12.32
CA LEU A 398 -6.40 -4.56 12.31
C LEU A 398 -5.90 -5.82 13.01
N VAL A 399 -5.18 -6.65 12.26
CA VAL A 399 -4.57 -7.89 12.74
C VAL A 399 -3.06 -7.66 12.81
N LEU A 400 -2.53 -7.49 14.02
CA LEU A 400 -1.14 -7.08 14.25
C LEU A 400 -0.32 -8.28 14.75
N ASP A 401 0.43 -8.94 13.89
CA ASP A 401 1.25 -10.09 14.29
C ASP A 401 2.56 -9.64 14.97
N ALA A 402 2.97 -10.37 16.01
CA ALA A 402 4.25 -10.24 16.69
C ALA A 402 4.59 -8.82 17.19
N ILE A 403 3.63 -8.15 17.85
CA ILE A 403 3.80 -6.78 18.36
C ILE A 403 4.81 -6.67 19.51
N ASP A 404 5.25 -7.79 20.11
CA ASP A 404 6.32 -7.79 21.10
C ASP A 404 7.66 -7.27 20.55
N HIS A 405 7.92 -7.42 19.24
CA HIS A 405 9.09 -6.82 18.59
C HIS A 405 9.06 -5.30 18.62
N ALA A 406 7.88 -4.70 18.44
CA ALA A 406 7.73 -3.26 18.57
C ALA A 406 8.03 -2.79 20.00
N GLY A 407 7.60 -3.56 21.01
CA GLY A 407 7.93 -3.29 22.41
C GLY A 407 9.43 -3.44 22.73
N LEU A 408 10.07 -4.47 22.19
CA LEU A 408 11.52 -4.68 22.33
C LEU A 408 12.32 -3.54 21.71
N ALA A 409 12.06 -3.22 20.44
CA ALA A 409 12.75 -2.16 19.72
C ALA A 409 12.55 -0.80 20.42
N ALA A 410 11.31 -0.47 20.81
CA ALA A 410 11.01 0.77 21.52
C ALA A 410 11.78 0.91 22.84
N ARG A 411 11.89 -0.17 23.61
CA ARG A 411 12.71 -0.18 24.84
C ARG A 411 14.19 0.01 24.52
N ASP A 412 14.71 -0.73 23.55
CA ASP A 412 16.14 -0.74 23.22
C ASP A 412 16.59 0.59 22.58
N THR A 413 15.71 1.29 21.85
CA THR A 413 15.99 2.62 21.26
C THR A 413 15.47 3.79 22.09
N ALA A 414 14.84 3.54 23.25
CA ALA A 414 14.17 4.55 24.07
C ALA A 414 13.16 5.43 23.28
N THR A 415 12.43 4.82 22.35
CA THR A 415 11.38 5.48 21.55
C THR A 415 9.98 4.96 21.90
N SER A 416 8.95 5.49 21.25
CA SER A 416 7.57 5.00 21.42
C SER A 416 7.30 3.79 20.52
N SER A 417 6.52 2.83 21.03
CA SER A 417 5.95 1.74 20.23
C SER A 417 4.60 2.14 19.64
N PHE A 418 4.43 1.97 18.33
CA PHE A 418 3.15 2.20 17.65
C PHE A 418 2.05 1.34 18.26
N ALA A 419 2.36 0.10 18.65
CA ALA A 419 1.40 -0.84 19.20
C ALA A 419 0.89 -0.36 20.57
N HIS A 420 1.78 0.11 21.45
CA HIS A 420 1.38 0.68 22.74
C HIS A 420 0.45 1.88 22.57
N LEU A 421 0.82 2.83 21.70
CA LEU A 421 0.03 4.04 21.46
C LEU A 421 -1.33 3.72 20.85
N LEU A 422 -1.36 2.87 19.83
CA LEU A 422 -2.59 2.48 19.14
C LEU A 422 -3.54 1.73 20.09
N MET A 423 -3.04 0.70 20.78
CA MET A 423 -3.85 -0.07 21.72
C MET A 423 -4.39 0.83 22.84
N ARG A 424 -3.53 1.65 23.46
CA ARG A 424 -3.96 2.60 24.50
C ARG A 424 -5.01 3.56 23.98
N SER A 425 -4.83 4.10 22.78
CA SER A 425 -5.76 5.05 22.17
C SER A 425 -7.16 4.45 21.99
N ILE A 426 -7.22 3.23 21.48
CA ILE A 426 -8.49 2.53 21.22
C ILE A 426 -9.12 2.01 22.51
N SER A 427 -8.32 1.63 23.52
CA SER A 427 -8.84 1.22 24.82
C SER A 427 -9.46 2.38 25.61
N VAL A 428 -8.94 3.61 25.46
CA VAL A 428 -9.47 4.80 26.13
C VAL A 428 -10.73 5.33 25.45
N ASP A 429 -10.69 5.43 24.12
CA ASP A 429 -11.79 5.92 23.29
C ASP A 429 -12.00 4.95 22.12
N PRO A 430 -12.83 3.91 22.31
CA PRO A 430 -13.11 2.92 21.26
C PRO A 430 -13.83 3.54 20.07
N ILE A 431 -13.49 3.09 18.86
CA ILE A 431 -14.19 3.49 17.64
C ILE A 431 -15.15 2.36 17.25
N ASP A 432 -16.44 2.67 17.14
CA ASP A 432 -17.44 1.69 16.72
C ASP A 432 -17.10 1.13 15.33
N GLY A 433 -17.21 -0.20 15.19
CA GLY A 433 -16.84 -0.92 13.96
C GLY A 433 -15.34 -1.15 13.77
N VAL A 434 -14.46 -0.70 14.66
CA VAL A 434 -13.01 -1.01 14.61
C VAL A 434 -12.68 -2.16 15.56
N ARG A 435 -11.89 -3.13 15.07
CA ARG A 435 -11.38 -4.26 15.86
C ARG A 435 -9.87 -4.31 15.80
N ILE A 436 -9.22 -4.50 16.95
CA ILE A 436 -7.78 -4.74 17.02
C ILE A 436 -7.55 -6.11 17.62
N VAL A 437 -6.87 -6.96 16.85
CA VAL A 437 -6.35 -8.24 17.34
C VAL A 437 -4.84 -8.22 17.15
N ALA A 438 -4.09 -8.35 18.24
CA ALA A 438 -2.65 -8.39 18.22
C ALA A 438 -2.12 -9.75 18.68
N SER A 439 -0.93 -10.14 18.23
CA SER A 439 -0.25 -11.34 18.72
C SER A 439 1.08 -11.02 19.38
N CYS A 440 1.45 -11.79 20.40
CA CYS A 440 2.75 -11.68 21.02
C CYS A 440 3.23 -12.98 21.66
N ARG A 441 4.48 -12.99 22.12
CA ARG A 441 4.95 -14.05 23.02
C ARG A 441 4.38 -13.91 24.43
N THR A 442 4.10 -15.03 25.09
CA THR A 442 3.49 -15.02 26.44
C THR A 442 4.43 -14.38 27.46
N GLU A 443 5.71 -14.73 27.40
CA GLU A 443 6.75 -14.19 28.28
C GLU A 443 7.07 -12.71 28.01
N ARG A 444 6.61 -12.16 26.88
CA ARG A 444 6.76 -10.74 26.51
C ARG A 444 5.44 -9.98 26.51
N LEU A 445 4.35 -10.55 27.03
CA LEU A 445 3.02 -9.94 26.98
C LEU A 445 3.01 -8.52 27.56
N ALA A 446 3.56 -8.35 28.78
CA ALA A 446 3.64 -7.04 29.42
C ALA A 446 4.48 -6.02 28.61
N LEU A 447 5.56 -6.48 27.97
CA LEU A 447 6.38 -5.64 27.10
C LEU A 447 5.64 -5.27 25.80
N ALA A 448 4.87 -6.19 25.25
CA ALA A 448 4.12 -6.00 24.00
C ALA A 448 2.97 -5.01 24.17
N THR A 449 2.28 -5.04 25.32
CA THR A 449 1.09 -4.22 25.57
C THR A 449 1.39 -2.92 26.29
N GLY A 450 2.50 -2.83 27.03
CA GLY A 450 2.74 -1.72 27.95
C GLY A 450 1.58 -1.58 28.93
N ASP A 451 1.13 -0.35 29.16
CA ASP A 451 0.01 -0.04 30.06
C ASP A 451 -1.38 -0.13 29.40
N ALA A 452 -1.47 -0.62 28.15
CA ALA A 452 -2.75 -0.68 27.45
C ALA A 452 -3.67 -1.77 28.02
N SER A 453 -4.91 -1.41 28.36
CA SER A 453 -5.95 -2.38 28.72
C SER A 453 -6.30 -3.24 27.51
N HIS A 454 -6.38 -4.56 27.71
CA HIS A 454 -6.60 -5.53 26.66
C HIS A 454 -7.29 -6.79 27.20
N ARG A 455 -7.83 -7.60 26.30
CA ARG A 455 -8.34 -8.95 26.60
C ARG A 455 -7.27 -9.97 26.19
N PRO A 456 -6.69 -10.74 27.11
CA PRO A 456 -5.71 -11.76 26.75
C PRO A 456 -6.40 -13.04 26.27
N PHE A 457 -5.80 -13.72 25.30
CA PHE A 457 -6.18 -15.06 24.87
C PHE A 457 -4.93 -15.93 24.71
N THR A 458 -4.82 -16.96 25.54
CA THR A 458 -3.72 -17.93 25.46
C THR A 458 -3.99 -18.95 24.37
N VAL A 459 -3.09 -19.09 23.40
CA VAL A 459 -3.21 -20.13 22.37
C VAL A 459 -2.82 -21.49 22.95
N PRO A 460 -3.70 -22.50 22.89
CA PRO A 460 -3.38 -23.85 23.33
C PRO A 460 -2.42 -24.55 22.35
N LEU A 461 -1.80 -25.63 22.82
CA LEU A 461 -1.08 -26.59 21.98
C LEU A 461 -2.01 -27.20 20.91
N PHE A 462 -1.44 -27.91 19.94
CA PHE A 462 -2.26 -28.67 19.01
C PHE A 462 -3.13 -29.70 19.73
N THR A 463 -4.35 -29.87 19.26
CA THR A 463 -5.17 -31.03 19.63
C THR A 463 -4.61 -32.29 18.98
N ASP A 464 -5.00 -33.46 19.50
CA ASP A 464 -4.56 -34.74 18.94
C ASP A 464 -5.04 -34.91 17.48
N ALA A 465 -6.20 -34.32 17.15
CA ALA A 465 -6.72 -34.28 15.78
C ALA A 465 -5.87 -33.36 14.87
N GLU A 466 -5.50 -32.17 15.35
CA GLU A 466 -4.62 -31.24 14.62
C GLU A 466 -3.24 -31.86 14.35
N VAL A 467 -2.63 -32.52 15.35
CA VAL A 467 -1.36 -33.25 15.20
C VAL A 467 -1.47 -34.33 14.14
N ARG A 468 -2.49 -35.20 14.25
CA ARG A 468 -2.70 -36.30 13.29
C ARG A 468 -2.89 -35.77 11.87
N SER A 469 -3.72 -34.74 11.71
CA SER A 469 -3.98 -34.10 10.41
C SER A 469 -2.70 -33.54 9.77
N LEU A 470 -1.82 -32.92 10.56
CA LEU A 470 -0.52 -32.46 10.04
C LEU A 470 0.37 -33.62 9.59
N ILE A 471 0.46 -34.67 10.41
CA ILE A 471 1.29 -35.84 10.11
C ILE A 471 0.79 -36.54 8.85
N GLU A 472 -0.52 -36.78 8.73
CA GLU A 472 -1.10 -37.45 7.56
C GLU A 472 -0.89 -36.67 6.26
N ARG A 473 -0.89 -35.33 6.32
CA ARG A 473 -0.62 -34.50 5.13
C ARG A 473 0.86 -34.46 4.74
N ARG A 474 1.76 -34.48 5.71
CA ARG A 474 3.22 -34.35 5.49
C ARG A 474 3.91 -35.70 5.30
N VAL A 475 3.37 -36.75 5.92
CA VAL A 475 3.86 -38.13 5.89
C VAL A 475 2.66 -39.07 5.69
N PRO A 476 2.08 -39.15 4.47
CA PRO A 476 0.84 -39.91 4.22
C PRO A 476 0.91 -41.40 4.57
N ASN A 477 2.11 -41.97 4.60
CA ASN A 477 2.36 -43.38 4.90
C ASN A 477 2.84 -43.61 6.36
N ALA A 478 2.58 -42.68 7.28
CA ALA A 478 2.94 -42.84 8.69
C ALA A 478 2.10 -43.94 9.36
N SER A 479 2.75 -44.84 10.10
CA SER A 479 2.05 -45.86 10.90
C SER A 479 1.40 -45.24 12.15
N ALA A 480 0.48 -45.98 12.80
CA ALA A 480 -0.12 -45.54 14.06
C ALA A 480 0.92 -45.30 15.16
N ASP A 481 1.96 -46.15 15.23
CA ASP A 481 3.05 -46.02 16.19
C ASP A 481 3.94 -44.80 15.90
N GLU A 482 4.20 -44.53 14.62
CA GLU A 482 4.94 -43.33 14.18
C GLU A 482 4.18 -42.05 14.52
N ILE A 483 2.85 -42.03 14.33
CA ILE A 483 1.99 -40.90 14.71
C ILE A 483 2.04 -40.68 16.23
N ALA A 484 1.90 -41.75 17.02
CA ALA A 484 1.96 -41.67 18.49
C ALA A 484 3.33 -41.18 19.00
N ALA A 485 4.41 -41.65 18.38
CA ALA A 485 5.77 -41.20 18.69
C ALA A 485 5.96 -39.71 18.39
N LEU A 486 5.55 -39.23 17.21
CA LEU A 486 5.62 -37.82 16.82
C LEU A 486 4.75 -36.92 17.72
N GLN A 487 3.55 -37.37 18.08
CA GLN A 487 2.66 -36.64 18.98
C GLN A 487 3.26 -36.48 20.37
N THR A 488 3.80 -37.57 20.94
CA THR A 488 4.44 -37.56 22.26
C THR A 488 5.69 -36.69 22.25
N ARG A 489 6.58 -36.91 21.28
CA ARG A 489 7.87 -36.22 21.17
C ARG A 489 7.76 -34.75 20.85
N SER A 490 6.72 -34.32 20.13
CA SER A 490 6.51 -32.90 19.82
C SER A 490 5.93 -32.12 21.00
N GLY A 491 5.40 -32.81 22.02
CA GLY A 491 4.59 -32.18 23.07
C GLY A 491 3.36 -31.45 22.50
N ARG A 492 2.93 -31.79 21.27
CA ARG A 492 1.90 -31.09 20.50
C ARG A 492 2.24 -29.62 20.18
N ASN A 493 3.52 -29.24 20.26
CA ASN A 493 3.99 -27.96 19.74
C ASN A 493 4.10 -28.05 18.20
N PRO A 494 3.44 -27.17 17.43
CA PRO A 494 3.43 -27.22 15.97
C PRO A 494 4.83 -27.20 15.35
N ARG A 495 5.73 -26.38 15.91
CA ARG A 495 7.09 -26.26 15.40
C ARG A 495 7.95 -27.46 15.77
N CYS A 496 7.82 -27.98 17.00
CA CYS A 496 8.51 -29.22 17.36
C CYS A 496 8.06 -30.36 16.45
N LEU A 497 6.76 -30.45 16.13
CA LEU A 497 6.21 -31.45 15.24
C LEU A 497 6.74 -31.31 13.81
N ASP A 498 6.67 -30.12 13.21
CA ASP A 498 7.26 -29.87 11.90
C ASP A 498 8.76 -30.17 11.89
N ASN A 499 9.45 -29.86 13.00
CA ASN A 499 10.86 -30.13 13.11
C ASN A 499 11.17 -31.63 13.05
N LEU A 500 10.44 -32.43 13.82
CA LEU A 500 10.56 -33.88 13.87
C LEU A 500 10.20 -34.54 12.53
N ILE A 501 9.14 -34.06 11.88
CA ILE A 501 8.73 -34.54 10.55
C ILE A 501 9.82 -34.27 9.53
N THR A 502 10.38 -33.06 9.52
CA THR A 502 11.43 -32.63 8.58
C THR A 502 12.74 -33.40 8.80
N THR A 503 13.08 -33.77 10.03
CA THR A 503 14.26 -34.61 10.32
C THR A 503 14.15 -36.00 9.67
N GLY A 504 12.94 -36.47 9.37
CA GLY A 504 12.71 -37.72 8.66
C GLY A 504 12.80 -38.97 9.56
N ARG A 505 12.59 -40.14 8.94
CA ARG A 505 12.59 -41.44 9.63
C ARG A 505 14.02 -41.89 10.01
N PRO A 506 14.18 -42.69 11.07
CA PRO A 506 13.13 -43.23 11.94
C PRO A 506 12.63 -42.22 12.96
N PHE A 507 11.33 -42.25 13.27
CA PHE A 507 10.74 -41.41 14.32
C PHE A 507 10.96 -41.97 15.74
N ASP A 508 12.00 -42.81 15.91
CA ASP A 508 12.23 -43.75 17.01
C ASP A 508 11.92 -43.20 18.42
N PRO A 509 11.40 -44.05 19.33
CA PRO A 509 11.04 -43.67 20.70
C PRO A 509 12.23 -43.55 21.67
N VAL A 510 13.48 -43.75 21.23
CA VAL A 510 14.62 -43.95 22.15
C VAL A 510 15.42 -42.66 22.39
N SER A 511 15.46 -42.27 23.66
CA SER A 511 16.34 -41.30 24.35
C SER A 511 15.96 -39.82 24.34
N PHE A 512 15.13 -39.44 25.32
CA PHE A 512 15.30 -38.21 26.10
C PHE A 512 15.18 -38.55 27.60
N PRO A 513 15.78 -37.76 28.52
CA PRO A 513 15.71 -38.04 29.96
C PRO A 513 14.26 -38.04 30.45
N ASP A 514 13.97 -38.86 31.47
CA ASP A 514 12.64 -39.21 32.03
C ASP A 514 11.82 -38.04 32.65
N THR A 515 12.07 -36.79 32.28
CA THR A 515 11.35 -35.62 32.81
C THR A 515 10.63 -34.86 31.68
N PRO A 516 9.30 -34.69 31.74
CA PRO A 516 8.59 -33.82 30.80
C PRO A 516 8.99 -32.36 31.09
N GLY A 517 9.91 -31.82 30.28
CA GLY A 517 10.20 -30.39 30.24
C GLY A 517 9.05 -29.60 29.61
N GLU A 518 9.03 -28.28 29.76
CA GLU A 518 8.03 -27.47 29.08
C GLU A 518 8.21 -27.56 27.55
N PRO A 519 7.15 -27.40 26.73
CA PRO A 519 7.25 -27.47 25.27
C PRO A 519 8.30 -26.52 24.66
N GLN A 520 8.62 -25.43 25.38
CA GLN A 520 9.66 -24.47 25.02
C GLN A 520 11.08 -25.08 25.14
N ASP A 521 11.34 -25.86 26.19
CA ASP A 521 12.63 -26.56 26.40
C ASP A 521 12.89 -27.58 25.30
N LEU A 522 11.85 -28.29 24.87
CA LEU A 522 11.91 -29.25 23.77
C LEU A 522 12.21 -28.56 22.43
N LEU A 523 11.55 -27.44 22.14
CA LEU A 523 11.82 -26.69 20.91
C LEU A 523 13.28 -26.23 20.88
N ASP A 524 13.75 -25.67 21.99
CA ASP A 524 15.14 -25.23 22.14
C ASP A 524 16.11 -26.39 21.98
N LEU A 525 15.82 -27.57 22.53
CA LEU A 525 16.63 -28.78 22.38
C LEU A 525 16.70 -29.25 20.92
N LEU A 526 15.56 -29.27 20.21
CA LEU A 526 15.49 -29.65 18.80
C LEU A 526 16.22 -28.64 17.91
N LEU A 527 16.08 -27.34 18.18
CA LEU A 527 16.78 -26.29 17.45
C LEU A 527 18.29 -26.34 17.72
N ARG A 528 18.72 -26.60 18.97
CA ARG A 528 20.14 -26.85 19.31
C ARG A 528 20.69 -28.07 18.59
N LYS A 529 19.93 -29.17 18.56
CA LYS A 529 20.34 -30.38 17.83
C LYS A 529 20.52 -30.09 16.34
N ARG A 530 19.57 -29.40 15.71
CA ARG A 530 19.68 -28.97 14.31
C ARG A 530 20.86 -28.06 14.07
N LEU A 531 21.12 -27.13 14.97
CA LEU A 531 22.32 -26.29 14.90
C LEU A 531 23.59 -27.15 14.97
N THR A 532 23.64 -28.14 15.86
CA THR A 532 24.77 -29.09 15.92
C THR A 532 24.90 -29.92 14.64
N GLU A 533 23.81 -30.48 14.11
CA GLU A 533 23.81 -31.25 12.85
C GLU A 533 24.23 -30.39 11.65
N ALA A 534 23.76 -29.13 11.59
CA ALA A 534 24.17 -28.16 10.56
C ALA A 534 25.66 -27.82 10.68
N ARG A 535 26.17 -27.65 11.91
CA ARG A 535 27.61 -27.48 12.18
C ARG A 535 28.42 -28.69 11.73
N GLU A 536 27.96 -29.91 12.04
CA GLU A 536 28.63 -31.15 11.63
C GLU A 536 28.65 -31.31 10.11
N THR A 537 27.55 -30.97 9.44
CA THR A 537 27.43 -30.98 7.97
C THR A 537 28.39 -29.97 7.34
N ALA A 538 28.43 -28.75 7.86
CA ALA A 538 29.38 -27.73 7.42
C ALA A 538 30.83 -28.20 7.63
N ARG A 539 31.17 -28.81 8.80
CA ARG A 539 32.49 -29.40 9.05
C ARG A 539 32.84 -30.49 8.05
N ALA A 540 31.90 -31.38 7.74
CA ALA A 540 32.10 -32.46 6.77
C ALA A 540 32.36 -31.92 5.34
N ARG A 541 31.84 -30.74 5.03
CA ARG A 541 32.07 -30.00 3.76
C ARG A 541 33.32 -29.11 3.80
N GLY A 542 34.08 -29.14 4.89
CA GLY A 542 35.37 -28.44 5.03
C GLY A 542 35.31 -27.10 5.77
N ALA A 543 34.17 -26.73 6.36
CA ALA A 543 34.06 -25.53 7.19
C ALA A 543 34.80 -25.69 8.53
N SER A 544 35.52 -24.65 8.95
CA SER A 544 36.16 -24.63 10.27
C SER A 544 35.17 -24.17 11.35
N ASP A 545 35.25 -24.75 12.55
CA ASP A 545 34.44 -24.32 13.70
C ASP A 545 34.54 -22.83 14.00
N PRO A 546 35.75 -22.22 14.02
CA PRO A 546 35.87 -20.78 14.18
C PRO A 546 35.13 -20.01 13.09
N GLY A 547 35.15 -20.48 11.84
CA GLY A 547 34.43 -19.85 10.72
C GLY A 547 32.90 -19.89 10.89
N ILE A 548 32.36 -21.02 11.34
CA ILE A 548 30.92 -21.18 11.59
C ILE A 548 30.48 -20.33 12.80
N ASP A 549 31.22 -20.37 13.91
CA ASP A 549 30.91 -19.58 15.10
C ASP A 549 31.04 -18.07 14.82
N LEU A 550 31.98 -17.67 13.96
CA LEU A 550 32.09 -16.29 13.47
C LEU A 550 30.87 -15.87 12.66
N LEU A 551 30.44 -16.67 11.67
CA LEU A 551 29.24 -16.39 10.87
C LEU A 551 27.98 -16.27 11.74
N LEU A 552 27.77 -17.22 12.67
CA LEU A 552 26.63 -17.19 13.59
C LEU A 552 26.69 -15.99 14.54
N THR A 553 27.88 -15.59 14.98
CA THR A 553 28.09 -14.37 15.76
C THR A 553 27.78 -13.12 14.94
N GLY A 554 28.22 -13.05 13.68
CA GLY A 554 27.93 -11.95 12.77
C GLY A 554 26.43 -11.77 12.56
N ILE A 555 25.71 -12.84 12.21
CA ILE A 555 24.26 -12.79 11.97
C ILE A 555 23.46 -12.54 13.27
N ALA A 556 23.96 -12.99 14.43
CA ALA A 556 23.34 -12.70 15.73
C ALA A 556 23.43 -11.22 16.14
N LEU A 557 24.49 -10.53 15.70
CA LEU A 557 24.79 -9.15 16.08
C LEU A 557 24.32 -8.12 15.06
N LEU A 558 24.36 -8.46 13.77
CA LEU A 558 24.00 -7.56 12.68
C LEU A 558 22.49 -7.62 12.39
N ALA A 559 21.95 -6.49 11.91
CA ALA A 559 20.55 -6.39 11.50
C ALA A 559 20.33 -7.07 10.14
N PRO A 560 19.30 -7.93 9.97
CA PRO A 560 18.94 -8.51 8.68
C PRO A 560 18.29 -7.50 7.73
N PRO A 561 18.40 -7.69 6.40
CA PRO A 561 19.22 -8.71 5.73
C PRO A 561 20.71 -8.40 5.87
N VAL A 562 21.49 -9.39 6.29
CA VAL A 562 22.93 -9.21 6.51
C VAL A 562 23.67 -9.47 5.18
N PRO A 563 24.33 -8.47 4.57
CA PRO A 563 25.01 -8.67 3.29
C PRO A 563 26.14 -9.70 3.40
N ILE A 564 26.27 -10.54 2.39
CA ILE A 564 27.26 -11.63 2.39
C ILE A 564 28.67 -11.08 2.32
N GLU A 565 28.87 -10.02 1.53
CA GLU A 565 30.15 -9.35 1.36
C GLU A 565 30.62 -8.71 2.67
N GLU A 566 29.70 -8.15 3.47
CA GLU A 566 30.00 -7.54 4.76
C GLU A 566 30.30 -8.61 5.83
N LEU A 567 29.55 -9.72 5.84
CA LEU A 567 29.89 -10.88 6.68
C LEU A 567 31.24 -11.48 6.31
N ALA A 568 31.53 -11.58 5.02
CA ALA A 568 32.81 -12.10 4.52
C ALA A 568 33.96 -11.20 4.97
N ALA A 569 33.82 -9.89 4.76
CA ALA A 569 34.79 -8.88 5.19
C ALA A 569 34.99 -8.86 6.72
N ALA A 570 33.91 -8.83 7.50
CA ALA A 570 33.94 -8.81 8.97
C ALA A 570 34.63 -10.04 9.58
N HIS A 571 34.80 -11.11 8.80
CA HIS A 571 35.35 -12.38 9.25
C HIS A 571 36.60 -12.82 8.48
N GLY A 572 37.12 -12.00 7.56
CA GLY A 572 38.28 -12.35 6.72
C GLY A 572 38.04 -13.56 5.81
N LEU A 573 36.78 -13.81 5.45
CA LEU A 573 36.34 -14.87 4.55
C LEU A 573 36.11 -14.29 3.14
N ILE A 574 36.04 -15.14 2.13
CA ILE A 574 35.52 -14.75 0.81
C ILE A 574 34.00 -14.93 0.76
N ALA A 575 33.30 -14.15 -0.07
CA ALA A 575 31.84 -14.19 -0.16
C ALA A 575 31.30 -15.59 -0.48
N GLU A 576 32.01 -16.35 -1.32
CA GLU A 576 31.69 -17.73 -1.67
C GLU A 576 31.76 -18.69 -0.47
N GLN A 577 32.65 -18.44 0.49
CA GLN A 577 32.72 -19.22 1.72
C GLN A 577 31.53 -18.91 2.63
N VAL A 578 31.12 -17.64 2.72
CA VAL A 578 29.93 -17.25 3.48
C VAL A 578 28.65 -17.81 2.85
N GLU A 579 28.53 -17.77 1.52
CA GLU A 579 27.45 -18.45 0.77
C GLU A 579 27.44 -19.95 1.06
N SER A 580 28.60 -20.61 0.98
CA SER A 580 28.69 -22.04 1.28
C SER A 580 28.25 -22.34 2.71
N PHE A 581 28.70 -21.56 3.70
CA PHE A 581 28.29 -21.75 5.09
C PHE A 581 26.82 -21.45 5.31
N ALA A 582 26.26 -20.44 4.66
CA ALA A 582 24.83 -20.14 4.72
C ALA A 582 23.98 -21.26 4.12
N ALA A 583 24.40 -21.82 2.98
CA ALA A 583 23.77 -22.97 2.36
C ALA A 583 23.91 -24.23 3.22
N ASP A 584 25.06 -24.41 3.89
CA ASP A 584 25.30 -25.53 4.82
C ASP A 584 24.51 -25.39 6.13
N LEU A 585 24.18 -24.16 6.53
CA LEU A 585 23.32 -23.84 7.66
C LEU A 585 21.83 -23.84 7.29
N ALA A 586 21.47 -24.15 6.04
CA ALA A 586 20.08 -24.37 5.67
C ALA A 586 19.51 -25.57 6.47
N PRO A 587 18.29 -25.47 7.02
CA PRO A 587 17.30 -24.44 6.74
C PRO A 587 17.16 -23.40 7.87
N LEU A 588 18.21 -23.09 8.63
CA LEU A 588 18.15 -22.11 9.74
C LEU A 588 18.18 -20.65 9.22
N LEU A 589 18.88 -20.45 8.12
CA LEU A 589 19.04 -19.17 7.44
C LEU A 589 18.41 -19.23 6.06
N GLU A 590 17.91 -18.09 5.62
CA GLU A 590 17.34 -17.90 4.28
C GLU A 590 18.19 -16.89 3.51
N ARG A 591 18.49 -17.23 2.26
CA ARG A 591 19.24 -16.36 1.34
C ARG A 591 18.24 -15.57 0.48
N THR A 592 18.21 -14.26 0.67
CA THR A 592 17.45 -13.31 -0.17
C THR A 592 18.40 -12.55 -1.08
N PRO A 593 17.95 -11.86 -2.16
CA PRO A 593 18.84 -11.05 -3.01
C PRO A 593 19.70 -10.03 -2.25
N HIS A 594 19.23 -9.54 -1.10
CA HIS A 594 19.87 -8.50 -0.30
C HIS A 594 20.78 -9.02 0.82
N GLY A 595 20.82 -10.34 1.07
CA GLY A 595 21.67 -10.94 2.09
C GLY A 595 21.00 -12.09 2.84
N LEU A 596 21.59 -12.46 3.97
CA LEU A 596 21.13 -13.55 4.84
C LEU A 596 20.10 -13.06 5.87
N MET A 597 19.05 -13.83 6.05
CA MET A 597 17.96 -13.57 6.99
C MET A 597 17.72 -14.81 7.86
N PHE A 598 17.14 -14.61 9.04
CA PHE A 598 16.66 -15.74 9.83
C PHE A 598 15.37 -16.25 9.21
N ARG A 599 15.27 -17.58 9.03
CA ARG A 599 14.04 -18.19 8.54
C ARG A 599 12.83 -17.93 9.45
N ASP A 600 13.09 -17.82 10.76
CA ASP A 600 12.05 -17.60 11.75
C ASP A 600 12.58 -17.04 13.08
N GLU A 601 11.63 -16.53 13.87
CA GLU A 601 11.89 -15.87 15.14
C GLU A 601 12.45 -16.81 16.25
N PRO A 602 12.00 -18.08 16.43
CA PRO A 602 12.63 -18.99 17.38
C PRO A 602 14.12 -19.24 17.07
N THR A 603 14.46 -19.42 15.79
CA THR A 603 15.85 -19.60 15.35
C THR A 603 16.69 -18.37 15.64
N GLU A 604 16.17 -17.17 15.35
CA GLU A 604 16.82 -15.91 15.76
C GLU A 604 17.04 -15.86 17.28
N THR A 605 16.02 -16.21 18.07
CA THR A 605 16.10 -16.16 19.54
C THR A 605 17.20 -17.08 20.08
N LEU A 606 17.30 -18.31 19.57
CA LEU A 606 18.32 -19.28 19.99
C LEU A 606 19.73 -18.80 19.60
N ILE A 607 19.91 -18.34 18.38
CA ILE A 607 21.23 -17.90 17.88
C ILE A 607 21.68 -16.64 18.64
N ARG A 608 20.77 -15.69 18.89
CA ARG A 608 21.09 -14.49 19.68
C ARG A 608 21.44 -14.80 21.13
N SER A 609 20.73 -15.72 21.79
CA SER A 609 21.05 -16.08 23.17
C SER A 609 22.36 -16.86 23.29
N SER A 610 22.70 -17.67 22.29
CA SER A 610 23.91 -18.50 22.28
C SER A 610 25.17 -17.74 21.84
N TYR A 611 25.04 -16.82 20.88
CA TYR A 611 26.19 -16.15 20.23
C TYR A 611 26.21 -14.63 20.44
N GLY A 612 25.06 -14.01 20.64
CA GLY A 612 24.93 -12.56 20.76
C GLY A 612 25.59 -11.96 22.00
N ALA A 613 25.87 -12.75 23.04
CA ALA A 613 26.50 -12.30 24.30
C ALA A 613 28.04 -12.39 24.31
N SER A 614 28.68 -12.90 23.26
CA SER A 614 30.14 -13.03 23.20
C SER A 614 30.83 -11.68 23.05
N GLN A 615 31.44 -11.18 24.13
CA GLN A 615 32.18 -9.91 24.12
C GLN A 615 33.37 -9.94 23.14
N ALA A 616 34.15 -11.02 23.15
CA ALA A 616 35.26 -11.22 22.20
C ALA A 616 34.78 -11.32 20.74
N GLY A 617 33.59 -11.89 20.51
CA GLY A 617 32.97 -11.95 19.19
C GLY A 617 32.52 -10.57 18.70
N ARG A 618 31.88 -9.78 19.57
CA ARG A 618 31.51 -8.39 19.30
C ARG A 618 32.72 -7.51 18.99
N ASP A 619 33.74 -7.55 19.85
CA ASP A 619 34.94 -6.73 19.71
C ASP A 619 35.68 -7.03 18.40
N ARG A 620 35.69 -8.30 17.96
CA ARG A 620 36.29 -8.71 16.68
C ARG A 620 35.49 -8.24 15.47
N VAL A 621 34.16 -8.36 15.50
CA VAL A 621 33.28 -7.84 14.44
C VAL A 621 33.41 -6.32 14.32
N ILE A 622 33.43 -5.63 15.46
CA ILE A 622 33.61 -4.17 15.53
C ILE A 622 34.98 -3.77 14.98
N ALA A 623 36.07 -4.43 15.40
CA ALA A 623 37.41 -4.13 14.92
C ALA A 623 37.55 -4.31 13.39
N ALA A 624 37.01 -5.41 12.84
CA ALA A 624 37.07 -5.68 11.41
C ALA A 624 36.25 -4.69 10.58
N LEU A 625 35.13 -4.18 11.11
CA LEU A 625 34.31 -3.17 10.45
C LEU A 625 34.91 -1.74 10.58
N GLN A 626 35.73 -1.47 11.60
CA GLN A 626 36.39 -0.19 11.83
C GLN A 626 37.70 0.01 11.04
N GLU A 627 38.30 -1.06 10.52
CA GLU A 627 39.49 -0.99 9.64
C GLU A 627 39.15 -0.60 8.17
N ARG A 628 37.86 -0.36 7.86
CA ARG A 628 37.36 0.25 6.62
C ARG A 628 36.95 1.70 6.89
#